data_AF-A0A355B2K7-F1
#
_entry.id   AF-A0A355B2K7-F1
#
_cell.length_a   1.000
_cell.length_b   1.000
_cell.length_c   1.000
_cell.angle_alpha   90.00
_cell.angle_beta   90.00
_cell.angle_gamma   90.00
#
_symmetry.space_group_name_H-M   'P 1'
#
loop_
_entity.id
_entity.type
_entity.pdbx_description
1 polymer ?
#
loop_
_entity_poly.entity_id
_entity_poly.type
_entity_poly.pdbx_seq_one_letter_code
_entity_poly.pdbx_strand_id
1 'polypeptide(L)' 'MKKEENHMKSRLLRIVAVAGLGILAAGFFHARGSGIGLGSPAPELRAGPWLNSEPLKLKDLRGKVVLINMWTFT' A
#
# COMPACT_ATOMS: atom_id res chain seq x y z
N MET A 1 22.34 3.51 44.39
CA MET A 1 22.75 2.45 43.45
C MET A 1 21.54 1.73 42.83
N LYS A 2 20.78 0.90 43.57
CA LYS A 2 19.64 0.11 43.01
C LYS A 2 18.47 0.95 42.46
N LYS A 3 18.19 2.11 43.07
CA LYS A 3 17.10 3.03 42.66
C LYS A 3 17.34 3.67 41.28
N GLU A 4 18.58 4.07 41.01
CA GLU A 4 19.02 4.64 39.72
C GLU A 4 18.97 3.60 38.60
N GLU A 5 19.40 2.37 38.90
CA GLU A 5 19.34 1.23 37.97
C GLU A 5 17.89 0.91 37.55
N ASN A 6 16.95 0.92 38.51
CA ASN A 6 15.54 0.66 38.25
C ASN A 6 14.88 1.80 37.45
N HIS A 7 15.29 3.04 37.69
CA HIS A 7 14.81 4.20 36.95
C HIS A 7 15.30 4.17 35.50
N MET A 8 16.57 3.80 35.28
CA MET A 8 17.16 3.62 33.96
C MET A 8 16.50 2.48 33.19
N LYS A 9 16.30 1.32 33.83
CA LYS A 9 15.59 0.17 33.22
C LYS A 9 14.15 0.51 32.81
N SER A 10 13.43 1.28 33.64
CA SER A 10 12.07 1.75 33.32
C SER A 10 12.03 2.67 32.08
N ARG A 11 13.04 3.55 31.93
CA ARG A 11 13.16 4.42 30.75
C ARG A 11 13.46 3.62 29.48
N LEU A 12 14.37 2.65 29.57
CA LEU A 12 14.70 1.73 28.47
C LEU A 12 13.49 0.90 28.03
N LEU A 13 12.74 0.33 28.99
CA LEU A 13 11.51 -0.41 28.70
C LEU A 13 10.46 0.44 27.98
N ARG A 14 10.31 1.72 28.37
CA ARG A 14 9.37 2.65 27.71
C ARG A 14 9.79 2.97 26.27
N ILE A 15 11.08 3.19 26.03
CA ILE A 15 11.60 3.48 24.67
C ILE A 15 11.39 2.26 23.75
N VAL A 16 11.71 1.06 24.23
CA VAL A 16 11.49 -0.19 23.47
C VAL A 16 10.00 -0.41 23.20
N ALA A 17 9.12 -0.14 24.17
CA ALA A 17 7.67 -0.26 23.97
C ALA A 17 7.14 0.72 22.91
N VAL A 18 7.58 1.98 22.93
CA VAL A 18 7.17 2.99 21.92
C VAL A 18 7.70 2.64 20.53
N ALA A 19 8.96 2.20 20.42
CA ALA A 19 9.53 1.75 19.15
C ALA A 19 8.81 0.50 18.60
N GLY A 20 8.49 -0.47 19.47
CA GLY A 20 7.71 -1.65 19.12
C GLY A 20 6.29 -1.31 18.64
N LEU A 21 5.62 -0.35 19.29
CA LEU A 21 4.31 0.15 18.85
C LEU A 21 4.38 0.80 17.46
N GLY A 22 5.44 1.56 17.17
CA GLY A 22 5.65 2.20 15.87
C GLY A 22 5.81 1.19 14.73
N ILE A 23 6.54 0.09 14.97
CA ILE A 23 6.74 -0.98 13.98
C ILE A 23 5.44 -1.75 13.72
N LEU A 24 4.68 -2.07 14.77
CA LEU A 24 3.37 -2.71 14.63
C LEU A 24 2.36 -1.83 13.88
N ALA A 25 2.35 -0.53 14.13
CA ALA A 25 1.49 0.41 13.42
C ALA A 25 1.87 0.51 11.92
N ALA A 26 3.16 0.61 11.59
CA ALA A 26 3.62 0.65 10.20
C ALA A 26 3.27 -0.64 9.42
N GLY A 27 3.41 -1.80 10.06
CA GLY A 27 2.97 -3.08 9.50
C GLY A 27 1.45 -3.13 9.25
N PHE A 28 0.66 -2.51 10.12
CA PHE A 28 -0.80 -2.43 9.97
C PHE A 28 -1.22 -1.55 8.78
N PHE A 29 -0.51 -0.43 8.53
CA PHE A 29 -0.73 0.39 7.34
C PHE A 29 -0.27 -0.29 6.04
N HIS A 30 0.80 -1.08 6.08
CA HIS A 30 1.23 -1.91 4.95
C HIS A 30 0.24 -3.06 4.65
N ALA A 31 -0.39 -3.62 5.68
CA ALA A 31 -1.34 -4.73 5.55
C ALA A 31 -2.74 -4.28 5.09
N ARG A 32 -3.07 -2.99 5.15
CA ARG A 32 -4.19 -2.44 4.37
C ARG A 32 -3.78 -2.47 2.90
N GLY A 33 -3.99 -3.62 2.28
CA GLY A 33 -3.82 -3.79 0.86
C GLY A 33 -4.47 -2.62 0.14
N SER A 34 -3.72 -2.03 -0.79
CA SER A 34 -4.20 -1.11 -1.82
C SER A 34 -5.14 -1.84 -2.78
N GLY A 35 -6.20 -2.45 -2.23
CA GLY A 35 -7.26 -3.06 -2.99
C GLY A 35 -7.90 -1.99 -3.86
N ILE A 36 -8.33 -2.39 -5.05
CA ILE A 36 -9.16 -1.57 -5.92
C ILE A 36 -10.48 -1.36 -5.18
N GLY A 37 -10.53 -0.33 -4.33
CA GLY A 37 -11.73 0.08 -3.63
C GLY A 37 -12.71 0.69 -4.61
N LEU A 38 -14.00 0.38 -4.46
CA LEU A 38 -15.05 1.09 -5.19
C LEU A 38 -14.91 2.60 -4.92
N GLY A 39 -14.94 3.40 -5.98
CA GLY A 39 -14.76 4.85 -5.91
C GLY A 39 -13.31 5.35 -5.97
N SER A 40 -12.32 4.46 -5.85
CA SER A 40 -10.92 4.83 -6.09
C SER A 40 -10.66 5.00 -7.60
N PRO A 41 -9.84 5.98 -8.02
CA PRO A 41 -9.41 6.07 -9.40
C PRO A 41 -8.73 4.79 -9.87
N ALA A 42 -9.07 4.33 -11.08
CA ALA A 42 -8.38 3.21 -11.70
C ALA A 42 -6.88 3.55 -11.89
N PRO A 43 -5.94 2.65 -11.52
CA PRO A 43 -4.53 2.82 -11.80
C PRO A 43 -4.27 2.91 -13.31
N GLU A 44 -3.29 3.73 -13.72
CA GLU A 44 -2.95 3.86 -15.14
C GLU A 44 -2.39 2.57 -15.73
N LEU A 45 -2.71 2.30 -17.00
CA LEU A 45 -2.26 1.10 -17.70
C LEU A 45 -0.77 1.20 -18.03
N ARG A 46 0.02 0.28 -17.49
CA ARG A 46 1.39 0.02 -17.91
C ARG A 46 1.42 -1.25 -18.77
N ALA A 47 0.73 -1.19 -19.91
CA ALA A 47 0.53 -2.33 -20.80
C ALA A 47 1.19 -2.11 -22.17
N GLY A 48 1.51 -3.20 -22.87
CA GLY A 48 2.05 -3.21 -24.23
C GLY A 48 2.85 -4.48 -24.51
N PRO A 49 3.06 -4.84 -25.80
CA PRO A 49 2.61 -4.14 -27.01
C PRO A 49 1.09 -4.17 -27.22
N TRP A 50 0.55 -3.17 -27.91
CA TRP A 50 -0.89 -3.02 -28.15
C TRP A 50 -1.31 -3.73 -29.44
N LEU A 51 -2.51 -4.31 -29.43
CA LEU A 51 -3.14 -4.93 -30.59
C LEU A 51 -4.41 -4.14 -30.93
N ASN A 52 -4.74 -4.04 -32.22
CA ASN A 52 -5.95 -3.41 -32.75
C ASN A 52 -6.15 -1.91 -32.45
N SER A 53 -5.14 -1.23 -31.86
CA SER A 53 -5.21 0.18 -31.53
C SER A 53 -3.82 0.76 -31.26
N GLU A 54 -3.73 2.09 -31.35
CA GLU A 54 -2.68 2.85 -30.68
C GLU A 54 -2.80 2.71 -29.15
N PRO A 55 -1.72 2.93 -28.38
CA PRO A 55 -1.75 2.84 -26.92
C PRO A 55 -2.86 3.69 -26.28
N LEU A 56 -3.70 3.07 -25.45
CA LEU A 56 -4.77 3.75 -24.72
C LEU A 56 -4.29 4.21 -23.35
N LYS A 57 -4.67 5.44 -22.97
CA LYS A 57 -4.51 5.97 -21.61
C LYS A 57 -5.88 6.11 -20.96
N LEU A 58 -6.02 5.69 -19.70
CA LEU A 58 -7.33 5.71 -19.04
C LEU A 58 -7.91 7.11 -18.88
N LYS A 59 -7.04 8.14 -18.77
CA LYS A 59 -7.47 9.53 -18.73
C LYS A 59 -8.22 9.98 -19.99
N ASP A 60 -7.89 9.41 -21.15
CA ASP A 60 -8.47 9.78 -22.44
C ASP A 60 -9.80 9.04 -22.68
N LEU A 61 -10.13 8.06 -21.83
CA LEU A 61 -11.36 7.26 -21.87
C LEU A 61 -12.40 7.71 -20.83
N ARG A 62 -12.20 8.85 -20.15
CA ARG A 62 -13.17 9.41 -19.20
C ARG A 62 -14.52 9.63 -19.89
N GLY A 63 -15.61 9.40 -19.14
CA GLY A 63 -16.98 9.44 -19.67
C GLY A 63 -17.45 8.14 -20.31
N LYS A 64 -16.57 7.13 -20.46
CA LYS A 64 -16.93 5.78 -20.94
C LYS A 64 -16.85 4.78 -19.79
N VAL A 65 -17.70 3.75 -19.86
CA VAL A 65 -17.52 2.53 -19.05
C VAL A 65 -16.43 1.69 -19.72
N VAL A 66 -15.37 1.38 -18.98
CA VAL A 66 -14.19 0.66 -19.49
C VAL A 66 -14.05 -0.67 -18.74
N LEU A 67 -13.93 -1.78 -19.48
CA LEU A 67 -13.66 -3.10 -18.96
C LEU A 67 -12.19 -3.46 -19.19
N ILE A 68 -11.48 -3.85 -18.13
CA ILE A 68 -10.15 -4.46 -18.23
C ILE A 68 -10.31 -5.96 -18.00
N ASN A 69 -10.00 -6.76 -19.01
CA ASN A 69 -10.07 -8.21 -18.95
C ASN A 69 -8.67 -8.82 -19.05
N MET A 70 -8.20 -9.52 -18.00
CA MET A 70 -6.92 -10.23 -18.02
C MET A 70 -7.11 -11.66 -18.51
N TRP A 71 -6.37 -12.05 -19.55
CA TRP A 71 -6.46 -13.36 -20.19
C TRP A 71 -5.10 -13.82 -20.72
N THR A 72 -5.00 -15.11 -21.07
CA THR A 72 -3.85 -15.73 -21.73
C THR A 72 -4.32 -16.70 -22.81
N PHE A 73 -3.46 -17.00 -23.78
CA PHE A 73 -3.71 -18.05 -24.77
C PHE A 73 -3.65 -19.45 -24.12
N THR A 74 -4.32 -20.40 -24.75
CA THR A 74 -4.28 -21.84 -24.43
C THR A 74 -3.37 -22.58 -25.38
#